data_AF-A0A1M4XBN4-F1
#
_entry.id   AF-A0A1M4XBN4-F1
#
_cell.length_a   1.000
_cell.length_b   1.000
_cell.length_c   1.000
_cell.angle_alpha   90.00
_cell.angle_beta   90.00
_cell.angle_gamma   90.00
#
_symmetry.space_group_name_H-M   'P 1'
#
loop_
_entity.id
_entity.type
_entity.pdbx_description
1 polymer ?
#
loop_
_entity_poly.entity_id
_entity_poly.type
_entity_poly.pdbx_seq_one_letter_code
_entity_poly.pdbx_strand_id
1 'polypeptide(L)'
;MLTRLSLRLRIFLFFCLLAAGGIAITVIALWLGLRRADTADMASAFVFSGLLISFGFLGLVAGVWLLFDDNVAKPIERLSAQLRARAHAGVDTDLDLQAARYLGDLAPAAASLAERLASTALSTAEAVAAETAHLASEKERLTELLSEIPVAMLLAGPNHQIVLYDAQAAEVLAQIAHPRLNASLFDYLERKPLLDAYEKLAKAGMDVYCTLASVDGRQTYTARMKPLGDAPGYMLIFEDSVARIPPEAARPLVYDFDLLDTPGDEAFENRPLSQLCFVVFDTETTGLLPHKDEIVQIGAVRVVKGRIVEGEQFDTLVNPGIPIPPASTKVHKVSDHMVQDAPDIVTAGRKFHHFARDAVIVAHNAPFDMAFLRRHAKRMQVEWDHPILDTVLLSAVLFGASETHTLDALCERLGVEIPETLRHTALGDAVATAEALVRMLPMLAARGMRTFGDVIAETRKHGRLLEDLN
;
A
#
# COMPACT_ATOMS: atom_id res chain seq x y z
N MET A 1 -15.66 11.97 -37.37
CA MET A 1 -14.92 12.70 -38.45
C MET A 1 -13.54 13.19 -37.97
N LEU A 2 -13.42 13.76 -36.77
CA LEU A 2 -12.13 14.21 -36.20
C LEU A 2 -11.13 13.08 -35.88
N THR A 3 -11.61 11.88 -35.55
CA THR A 3 -10.77 10.70 -35.21
C THR A 3 -9.99 10.10 -36.39
N ARG A 4 -10.19 10.59 -37.63
CA ARG A 4 -9.41 10.17 -38.82
C ARG A 4 -8.25 11.12 -39.16
N LEU A 5 -8.17 12.29 -38.52
CA LEU A 5 -7.10 13.26 -38.75
C LEU A 5 -5.84 12.87 -37.96
N SER A 6 -4.63 13.18 -38.43
CA SER A 6 -3.42 12.91 -37.64
C SER A 6 -3.41 13.72 -36.33
N LEU A 7 -2.75 13.20 -35.28
CA LEU A 7 -2.62 13.91 -33.99
C LEU A 7 -2.05 15.33 -34.19
N ARG A 8 -1.03 15.46 -35.05
CA ARG A 8 -0.44 16.76 -35.42
C ARG A 8 -1.45 17.73 -36.02
N LEU A 9 -2.33 17.26 -36.90
CA LEU A 9 -3.36 18.10 -37.51
C LEU A 9 -4.43 18.51 -36.49
N ARG A 10 -4.78 17.65 -35.54
CA ARG A 10 -5.72 18.00 -34.46
C ARG A 10 -5.13 19.05 -33.52
N ILE A 11 -3.87 18.88 -33.12
CA ILE A 11 -3.14 19.88 -32.33
C ILE A 11 -3.12 21.22 -33.08
N PHE A 12 -2.82 21.19 -34.38
CA PHE A 12 -2.88 22.39 -35.22
C PHE A 12 -4.27 23.03 -35.25
N LEU A 13 -5.36 22.23 -35.33
CA LEU A 13 -6.73 22.75 -35.28
C LEU A 13 -7.05 23.47 -33.95
N PHE A 14 -6.48 23.05 -32.81
CA PHE A 14 -6.61 23.79 -31.56
C PHE A 14 -5.95 25.18 -31.65
N PHE A 15 -4.77 25.28 -32.26
CA PHE A 15 -4.13 26.58 -32.51
C PHE A 15 -4.92 27.44 -33.50
N CYS A 16 -5.51 26.85 -34.54
CA CYS A 16 -6.41 27.56 -35.45
C CYS A 16 -7.66 28.06 -34.74
N LEU A 17 -8.27 27.25 -33.86
CA LEU A 17 -9.43 27.63 -33.06
C LEU A 17 -9.10 28.79 -32.13
N LEU A 18 -7.92 28.74 -31.48
CA LEU A 18 -7.43 29.81 -30.62
C LEU A 18 -7.22 31.12 -31.41
N ALA A 19 -6.58 31.04 -32.58
CA ALA A 19 -6.34 32.20 -33.43
C ALA A 19 -7.63 32.81 -33.97
N ALA A 20 -8.53 31.99 -34.52
CA ALA A 20 -9.81 32.45 -35.06
C ALA A 20 -10.73 33.01 -33.97
N GLY A 21 -10.82 32.32 -32.82
CA GLY A 21 -11.57 32.79 -31.67
C GLY A 21 -11.04 34.12 -31.13
N GLY A 22 -9.71 34.26 -31.05
CA GLY A 22 -9.05 35.50 -30.64
C GLY A 22 -9.40 36.67 -31.57
N ILE A 23 -9.31 36.46 -32.88
CA ILE A 23 -9.71 37.46 -33.89
C ILE A 23 -11.19 37.83 -33.71
N ALA A 24 -12.08 36.85 -33.56
CA ALA A 24 -13.50 37.10 -33.38
C ALA A 24 -13.79 37.92 -32.12
N ILE A 25 -13.16 37.59 -30.98
CA ILE A 25 -13.26 38.33 -29.72
C ILE A 25 -12.80 39.78 -29.93
N THR A 26 -11.64 39.99 -30.57
CA THR A 26 -11.14 41.35 -30.85
C THR A 26 -12.11 42.13 -31.72
N VAL A 27 -12.60 41.55 -32.81
CA VAL A 27 -13.55 42.22 -33.72
C VAL A 27 -14.85 42.58 -33.00
N ILE A 28 -15.43 41.64 -32.25
CA ILE A 28 -16.68 41.87 -31.50
C ILE A 28 -16.47 42.93 -30.42
N ALA A 29 -15.35 42.88 -29.69
CA ALA A 29 -15.04 43.86 -28.66
C ALA A 29 -14.85 45.26 -29.22
N LEU A 30 -14.10 45.41 -30.31
CA LEU A 30 -13.92 46.70 -30.98
C LEU A 30 -15.25 47.24 -31.52
N TRP A 31 -16.09 46.38 -32.10
CA TRP A 31 -17.41 46.77 -32.60
C TRP A 31 -18.35 47.24 -31.48
N LEU A 32 -18.39 46.53 -30.35
CA LEU A 32 -19.14 46.95 -29.17
C LEU A 32 -18.57 48.23 -28.55
N GLY A 33 -17.25 48.36 -28.54
CA GLY A 33 -16.54 49.57 -28.12
C GLY A 33 -16.93 50.80 -28.93
N LEU A 34 -16.89 50.68 -30.27
CA LEU A 34 -17.29 51.75 -31.19
C LEU A 34 -18.73 52.20 -30.92
N ARG A 35 -19.68 51.26 -30.81
CA ARG A 35 -21.07 51.58 -30.48
C ARG A 35 -21.24 52.26 -29.12
N ARG A 36 -20.37 51.95 -28.16
CA ARG A 36 -20.38 52.57 -26.84
C ARG A 36 -19.77 53.97 -26.89
N ALA A 37 -18.75 54.22 -27.70
CA ALA A 37 -18.12 55.52 -27.90
C ALA A 37 -19.09 56.58 -28.46
N ASP A 38 -20.12 56.15 -29.21
CA ASP A 38 -21.18 57.05 -29.70
C ASP A 38 -22.07 57.61 -28.57
N THR A 39 -22.06 56.99 -27.39
CA THR A 39 -22.95 57.33 -26.26
C THR A 39 -22.22 57.68 -24.95
N ALA A 40 -20.93 57.36 -24.85
CA ALA A 40 -20.09 57.55 -23.66
C ALA A 40 -18.71 58.09 -24.05
N ASP A 41 -17.92 58.55 -23.07
CA ASP A 41 -16.57 59.06 -23.33
C ASP A 41 -15.67 58.01 -24.02
N MET A 42 -14.86 58.45 -24.99
CA MET A 42 -14.00 57.56 -25.80
C MET A 42 -13.07 56.73 -24.93
N ALA A 43 -12.49 57.31 -23.87
CA ALA A 43 -11.62 56.57 -22.96
C ALA A 43 -12.36 55.40 -22.30
N SER A 44 -13.62 55.60 -21.91
CA SER A 44 -14.46 54.54 -21.32
C SER A 44 -14.78 53.41 -22.30
N ALA A 45 -14.95 53.73 -23.60
CA ALA A 45 -15.20 52.74 -24.65
C ALA A 45 -13.96 51.90 -24.98
N PHE A 46 -12.76 52.50 -24.98
CA PHE A 46 -11.49 51.78 -25.13
C PHE A 46 -11.22 50.86 -23.95
N VAL A 47 -11.41 51.34 -22.72
CA VAL A 47 -11.26 50.52 -21.50
C VAL A 47 -12.22 49.34 -21.53
N PHE A 48 -13.49 49.56 -21.91
CA PHE A 48 -14.48 48.50 -22.04
C PHE A 48 -14.07 47.42 -23.07
N SER A 49 -13.59 47.84 -24.25
CA SER A 49 -13.12 46.92 -25.28
C SER A 49 -11.90 46.13 -24.82
N GLY A 50 -10.94 46.79 -24.17
CA GLY A 50 -9.75 46.15 -23.61
C GLY A 50 -10.09 45.10 -22.56
N LEU A 51 -11.06 45.38 -21.67
CA LEU A 51 -11.56 44.40 -20.70
C LEU A 51 -12.22 43.22 -21.41
N LEU A 52 -13.10 43.46 -22.39
CA LEU A 52 -13.79 42.38 -23.10
C LEU A 52 -12.81 41.47 -23.86
N ILE A 53 -11.78 42.05 -24.48
CA ILE A 53 -10.70 41.29 -25.13
C ILE A 53 -9.95 40.47 -24.09
N SER A 54 -9.55 41.08 -22.97
CA SER A 54 -8.75 40.40 -21.94
C SER A 54 -9.50 39.21 -21.34
N PHE A 55 -10.75 39.41 -20.91
CA PHE A 55 -11.59 38.34 -20.37
C PHE A 55 -11.97 37.31 -21.42
N GLY A 56 -12.27 37.74 -22.64
CA GLY A 56 -12.59 36.85 -23.75
C GLY A 56 -11.42 35.93 -24.11
N PHE A 57 -10.21 36.47 -24.24
CA PHE A 57 -9.00 35.68 -24.50
C PHE A 57 -8.71 34.71 -23.36
N LEU A 58 -8.85 35.15 -22.11
CA LEU A 58 -8.67 34.27 -20.94
C LEU A 58 -9.64 33.09 -21.00
N GLY A 59 -10.93 33.35 -21.25
CA GLY A 59 -11.95 32.30 -21.38
C GLY A 59 -11.69 31.35 -22.56
N LEU A 60 -11.26 31.88 -23.70
CA LEU A 60 -10.94 31.07 -24.88
C LEU A 60 -9.72 30.17 -24.63
N VAL A 61 -8.65 30.71 -24.06
CA VAL A 61 -7.44 29.94 -23.71
C VAL A 61 -7.79 28.85 -22.71
N ALA A 62 -8.54 29.18 -21.66
CA ALA A 62 -8.99 28.19 -20.67
C ALA A 62 -9.86 27.09 -21.30
N GLY A 63 -10.80 27.45 -22.18
CA GLY A 63 -11.67 26.48 -22.86
C GLY A 63 -10.90 25.57 -23.83
N VAL A 64 -9.97 26.11 -24.61
CA VAL A 64 -9.10 25.32 -25.49
C VAL A 64 -8.18 24.42 -24.67
N TRP A 65 -7.64 24.92 -23.56
CA TRP A 65 -6.83 24.12 -22.64
C TRP A 65 -7.63 22.95 -22.06
N LEU A 66 -8.85 23.18 -21.57
CA LEU A 66 -9.73 22.11 -21.06
C LEU A 66 -10.00 21.04 -22.12
N LEU A 67 -10.30 21.45 -23.36
CA LEU A 67 -10.50 20.50 -24.46
C LEU A 67 -9.23 19.69 -24.76
N PHE A 68 -8.06 20.32 -24.71
CA PHE A 68 -6.80 19.61 -24.92
C PHE A 68 -6.49 18.65 -23.76
N ASP A 69 -6.69 19.09 -22.53
CA ASP A 69 -6.44 18.31 -21.32
C ASP A 69 -7.29 17.04 -21.28
N ASP A 70 -8.61 17.17 -21.50
CA ASP A 70 -9.55 16.05 -21.47
C ASP A 70 -9.37 15.06 -22.63
N ASN A 71 -8.98 15.54 -23.81
CA ASN A 71 -8.93 14.69 -25.01
C ASN A 71 -7.51 14.21 -25.35
N VAL A 72 -6.46 14.78 -24.74
CA VAL A 72 -5.07 14.44 -25.06
C VAL A 72 -4.26 14.13 -23.80
N ALA A 73 -4.18 15.06 -22.84
CA ALA A 73 -3.30 14.91 -21.68
C ALA A 73 -3.73 13.75 -20.77
N LYS A 74 -4.97 13.77 -20.26
CA LYS A 74 -5.49 12.70 -19.39
C LYS A 74 -5.47 11.32 -20.07
N PRO A 75 -5.90 11.15 -21.34
CA PRO A 75 -5.77 9.87 -22.02
C PRO A 75 -4.33 9.36 -22.16
N ILE A 76 -3.34 10.23 -22.36
CA ILE A 76 -1.92 9.83 -22.40
C ILE A 76 -1.47 9.30 -21.04
N GLU A 77 -1.83 10.00 -19.96
CA GLU A 77 -1.49 9.59 -18.59
C GLU A 77 -2.11 8.23 -18.25
N ARG A 78 -3.40 8.04 -18.55
CA ARG A 78 -4.11 6.76 -18.37
C ARG A 78 -3.47 5.63 -19.15
N LEU A 79 -3.21 5.83 -20.45
CA LEU A 79 -2.58 4.82 -21.30
C LEU A 79 -1.19 4.46 -20.77
N SER A 80 -0.40 5.45 -20.38
CA SER A 80 0.93 5.23 -19.80
C SER A 80 0.86 4.44 -18.48
N ALA A 81 -0.12 4.74 -17.62
CA ALA A 81 -0.31 4.04 -16.36
C ALA A 81 -0.75 2.57 -16.59
N GLN A 82 -1.68 2.32 -17.52
CA GLN A 82 -2.12 0.97 -17.89
C GLN A 82 -0.95 0.14 -18.45
N LEU A 83 -0.12 0.72 -19.32
CA LEU A 83 1.06 0.03 -19.85
C LEU A 83 2.06 -0.36 -18.74
N ARG A 84 2.26 0.49 -17.73
CA ARG A 84 3.11 0.14 -16.58
C ARG A 84 2.49 -0.95 -15.72
N ALA A 85 1.18 -0.87 -15.46
CA ALA A 85 0.46 -1.89 -14.71
C ALA A 85 0.62 -3.27 -15.39
N ARG A 86 0.49 -3.32 -16.72
CA ARG A 86 0.70 -4.57 -17.48
C ARG A 86 2.14 -5.03 -17.51
N ALA A 87 3.08 -4.12 -17.76
CA ALA A 87 4.51 -4.47 -17.92
C ALA A 87 5.21 -4.85 -16.61
N HIS A 88 4.79 -4.27 -15.47
CA HIS A 88 5.50 -4.37 -14.21
C HIS A 88 4.69 -4.95 -13.05
N ALA A 89 3.36 -4.92 -13.12
CA ALA A 89 2.48 -5.43 -12.07
C ALA A 89 1.65 -6.66 -12.52
N GLY A 90 1.87 -7.16 -13.74
CA GLY A 90 1.17 -8.34 -14.26
C GLY A 90 -0.33 -8.16 -14.44
N VAL A 91 -0.82 -6.91 -14.48
CA VAL A 91 -2.25 -6.62 -14.59
C VAL A 91 -2.69 -6.78 -16.05
N ASP A 92 -3.60 -7.71 -16.30
CA ASP A 92 -4.16 -7.98 -17.64
C ASP A 92 -5.54 -7.35 -17.80
N THR A 93 -5.63 -6.03 -17.59
CA THR A 93 -6.83 -5.26 -17.93
C THR A 93 -6.77 -4.76 -19.37
N ASP A 94 -7.91 -4.80 -20.07
CA ASP A 94 -8.02 -4.30 -21.43
C ASP A 94 -7.67 -2.80 -21.50
N LEU A 95 -6.85 -2.45 -22.50
CA LEU A 95 -6.54 -1.05 -22.76
C LEU A 95 -7.79 -0.36 -23.29
N ASP A 96 -8.21 0.72 -22.63
CA ASP A 96 -9.35 1.51 -23.09
C ASP A 96 -8.97 2.34 -24.33
N LEU A 97 -9.08 1.69 -25.49
CA LEU A 97 -8.84 2.29 -26.80
C LEU A 97 -9.87 3.38 -27.13
N GLN A 98 -11.04 3.38 -26.48
CA GLN A 98 -12.05 4.42 -26.71
C GLN A 98 -11.67 5.73 -26.03
N ALA A 99 -11.20 5.67 -24.78
CA ALA A 99 -10.67 6.85 -24.08
C ALA A 99 -9.45 7.43 -24.82
N ALA A 100 -8.61 6.58 -25.40
CA ALA A 100 -7.43 6.98 -26.16
C ALA A 100 -7.67 7.26 -27.65
N ARG A 101 -8.93 7.33 -28.12
CA ARG A 101 -9.29 7.52 -29.55
C ARG A 101 -8.65 8.74 -30.20
N TYR A 102 -8.27 9.73 -29.38
CA TYR A 102 -7.70 10.97 -29.87
C TYR A 102 -6.18 10.93 -30.06
N LEU A 103 -5.50 9.90 -29.56
CA LEU A 103 -4.04 9.75 -29.61
C LEU A 103 -3.50 9.19 -30.94
N GLY A 104 -4.39 8.85 -31.88
CA GLY A 104 -4.00 8.31 -33.18
C GLY A 104 -3.41 6.90 -33.05
N ASP A 105 -2.33 6.63 -33.79
CA ASP A 105 -1.73 5.29 -33.87
C ASP A 105 -0.98 4.87 -32.60
N LEU A 106 -0.75 5.80 -31.66
CA LEU A 106 -0.06 5.50 -30.41
C LEU A 106 -0.82 4.46 -29.58
N ALA A 107 -2.14 4.61 -29.45
CA ALA A 107 -2.97 3.71 -28.67
C ALA A 107 -3.00 2.27 -29.22
N PRO A 108 -3.30 2.02 -30.52
CA PRO A 108 -3.25 0.67 -31.07
C PRO A 108 -1.82 0.10 -31.14
N ALA A 109 -0.79 0.92 -31.40
CA ALA A 109 0.59 0.46 -31.39
C ALA A 109 1.02 0.01 -29.98
N ALA A 110 0.70 0.81 -28.96
CA ALA A 110 0.93 0.46 -27.56
C ALA A 110 0.20 -0.83 -27.18
N ALA A 111 -1.06 -0.99 -27.62
CA ALA A 111 -1.82 -2.21 -27.37
C ALA A 111 -1.19 -3.44 -28.02
N SER A 112 -0.77 -3.34 -29.28
CA SER A 112 -0.10 -4.46 -29.96
C SER A 112 1.24 -4.84 -29.33
N LEU A 113 2.00 -3.86 -28.84
CA LEU A 113 3.25 -4.10 -28.14
C LEU A 113 3.00 -4.76 -26.78
N ALA A 114 1.99 -4.26 -26.05
CA ALA A 114 1.58 -4.81 -24.77
C ALA A 114 1.11 -6.28 -24.92
N GLU A 115 0.33 -6.57 -25.96
CA GLU A 115 -0.13 -7.93 -26.28
C GLU A 115 1.05 -8.86 -26.62
N ARG A 116 2.03 -8.38 -27.42
CA ARG A 116 3.25 -9.16 -27.70
C ARG A 116 4.10 -9.40 -26.45
N LEU A 117 4.29 -8.39 -25.62
CA LEU A 117 5.01 -8.52 -24.35
C LEU A 117 4.29 -9.49 -23.42
N ALA A 118 2.96 -9.40 -23.30
CA ALA A 118 2.16 -10.32 -22.52
C ALA A 118 2.29 -11.76 -23.05
N SER A 119 2.18 -11.98 -24.37
CA SER A 119 2.35 -13.33 -24.96
C SER A 119 3.75 -13.91 -24.77
N THR A 120 4.79 -13.07 -24.84
CA THR A 120 6.17 -13.50 -24.62
C THR A 120 6.39 -13.81 -23.14
N ALA A 121 5.93 -12.93 -22.24
CA ALA A 121 5.98 -13.13 -20.80
C ALA A 121 5.25 -14.43 -20.40
N LEU A 122 4.06 -14.68 -20.95
CA LEU A 122 3.29 -15.91 -20.75
C LEU A 122 4.10 -17.15 -21.15
N SER A 123 4.76 -17.15 -22.31
CA SER A 123 5.56 -18.30 -22.78
C SER A 123 6.76 -18.60 -21.89
N THR A 124 7.45 -17.57 -21.40
CA THR A 124 8.52 -17.71 -20.41
C THR A 124 7.99 -18.11 -19.04
N ALA A 125 6.83 -17.58 -18.66
CA ALA A 125 6.19 -17.89 -17.39
C ALA A 125 5.72 -19.34 -17.35
N GLU A 126 5.17 -19.89 -18.43
CA GLU A 126 4.79 -21.31 -18.52
C GLU A 126 6.00 -22.24 -18.36
N ALA A 127 7.15 -21.88 -18.96
CA ALA A 127 8.39 -22.64 -18.81
C ALA A 127 8.95 -22.58 -17.38
N VAL A 128 8.89 -21.41 -16.73
CA VAL A 128 9.32 -21.23 -15.34
C VAL A 128 8.30 -21.84 -14.36
N ALA A 129 7.00 -21.80 -14.67
CA ALA A 129 5.92 -22.28 -13.81
C ALA A 129 5.95 -23.80 -13.64
N ALA A 130 6.32 -24.55 -14.68
CA ALA A 130 6.47 -26.01 -14.57
C ALA A 130 7.54 -26.39 -13.53
N GLU A 131 8.71 -25.74 -13.57
CA GLU A 131 9.77 -25.97 -12.58
C GLU A 131 9.45 -25.37 -11.22
N THR A 132 8.81 -24.20 -11.20
CA THR A 132 8.42 -23.55 -9.93
C THR A 132 7.32 -24.34 -9.22
N ALA A 133 6.37 -24.93 -9.95
CA ALA A 133 5.33 -25.78 -9.37
C ALA A 133 5.93 -27.06 -8.78
N HIS A 134 6.95 -27.63 -9.44
CA HIS A 134 7.67 -28.77 -8.90
C HIS A 134 8.41 -28.40 -7.61
N LEU A 135 9.21 -27.33 -7.62
CA LEU A 135 9.92 -26.81 -6.44
C LEU A 135 8.96 -26.39 -5.31
N ALA A 136 7.82 -25.79 -5.66
CA ALA A 136 6.79 -25.41 -4.70
C ALA A 136 6.15 -26.65 -4.05
N SER A 137 5.86 -27.70 -4.82
CA SER A 137 5.36 -28.96 -4.26
C SER A 137 6.38 -29.66 -3.36
N GLU A 138 7.66 -29.64 -3.74
CA GLU A 138 8.74 -30.17 -2.90
C GLU A 138 8.92 -29.34 -1.63
N LYS A 139 8.85 -28.01 -1.73
CA LYS A 139 8.89 -27.08 -0.60
C LYS A 139 7.68 -27.27 0.32
N GLU A 140 6.47 -27.42 -0.22
CA GLU A 140 5.25 -27.66 0.55
C GLU A 140 5.37 -28.98 1.32
N ARG A 141 5.84 -30.03 0.65
CA ARG A 141 6.13 -31.32 1.28
C ARG A 141 7.20 -31.22 2.37
N LEU A 142 8.27 -30.44 2.16
CA LEU A 142 9.29 -30.20 3.19
C LEU A 142 8.73 -29.37 4.35
N THR A 143 7.88 -28.38 4.07
CA THR A 143 7.17 -27.58 5.08
C THR A 143 6.24 -28.45 5.92
N GLU A 144 5.49 -29.36 5.31
CA GLU A 144 4.64 -30.34 5.99
C GLU A 144 5.48 -31.25 6.92
N LEU A 145 6.58 -31.81 6.40
CA LEU A 145 7.48 -32.65 7.18
C LEU A 145 8.13 -31.90 8.36
N LEU A 146 8.52 -30.64 8.16
CA LEU A 146 9.08 -29.79 9.22
C LEU A 146 8.03 -29.42 10.27
N SER A 147 6.77 -29.24 9.85
CA SER A 147 5.65 -28.89 10.73
C SER A 147 5.19 -30.05 11.64
N GLU A 148 5.60 -31.29 11.33
CA GLU A 148 5.39 -32.46 12.20
C GLU A 148 6.43 -32.57 13.33
N ILE A 149 7.50 -31.77 13.29
CA ILE A 149 8.50 -31.74 14.35
C ILE A 149 7.89 -30.98 15.55
N PRO A 150 7.75 -31.62 16.73
CA PRO A 150 7.06 -31.04 17.88
C PRO A 150 7.96 -30.09 18.67
N VAL A 151 8.75 -29.25 17.98
CA VAL A 151 9.73 -28.39 18.60
C VAL A 151 9.65 -27.02 17.94
N ALA A 152 9.46 -25.98 18.74
CA ALA A 152 9.39 -24.61 18.25
C ALA A 152 10.76 -24.14 17.75
N MET A 153 10.86 -23.85 16.45
CA MET A 153 12.08 -23.43 15.79
C MET A 153 11.93 -22.06 15.13
N LEU A 154 12.93 -21.21 15.34
CA LEU A 154 13.09 -19.97 14.58
C LEU A 154 14.53 -19.80 14.11
N LEU A 155 14.69 -19.09 13.01
CA LEU A 155 15.97 -18.67 12.46
C LEU A 155 16.15 -17.18 12.73
N ALA A 156 17.32 -16.80 13.21
CA ALA A 156 17.68 -15.42 13.42
C ALA A 156 18.92 -15.04 12.62
N GLY A 157 18.90 -13.84 12.04
CA GLY A 157 20.06 -13.25 11.40
C GLY A 157 21.13 -12.82 12.39
N PRO A 158 22.29 -12.34 11.90
CA PRO A 158 23.41 -11.91 12.75
C PRO A 158 23.09 -10.69 13.64
N ASN A 159 22.10 -9.87 13.26
CA ASN A 159 21.61 -8.75 14.09
C ASN A 159 20.38 -9.12 14.93
N HIS A 160 20.11 -10.42 15.09
CA HIS A 160 19.00 -10.98 15.87
C HIS A 160 17.61 -10.66 15.31
N GLN A 161 17.48 -10.32 14.03
CA GLN A 161 16.18 -10.24 13.36
C GLN A 161 15.64 -11.64 13.04
N ILE A 162 14.32 -11.82 13.15
CA ILE A 162 13.64 -13.08 12.81
C ILE A 162 13.61 -13.23 11.28
N VAL A 163 14.14 -14.34 10.79
CA VAL A 163 14.24 -14.67 9.35
C VAL A 163 13.26 -15.77 8.98
N LEU A 164 13.01 -16.68 9.92
CA LEU A 164 12.06 -17.79 9.77
C LEU A 164 11.52 -18.16 11.13
N TYR A 165 10.26 -18.56 11.19
CA TYR A 165 9.68 -19.21 12.36
C TYR A 165 8.63 -20.23 11.90
N ASP A 166 8.56 -21.36 12.60
CA ASP A 166 7.47 -22.32 12.45
C ASP A 166 6.25 -21.93 13.29
N ALA A 167 5.17 -22.69 13.15
CA ALA A 167 3.92 -22.43 13.88
C ALA A 167 4.10 -22.52 15.41
N GLN A 168 4.95 -23.42 15.87
CA GLN A 168 5.21 -23.62 17.31
C GLN A 168 5.99 -22.45 17.90
N ALA A 169 6.98 -21.94 17.18
CA ALA A 169 7.67 -20.69 17.53
C ALA A 169 6.72 -19.50 17.46
N ALA A 170 5.82 -19.45 16.46
CA ALA A 170 4.79 -18.42 16.38
C ALA A 170 3.95 -18.38 17.66
N GLU A 171 3.52 -19.54 18.19
CA GLU A 171 2.76 -19.64 19.44
C GLU A 171 3.56 -19.19 20.67
N VAL A 172 4.86 -19.56 20.75
CA VAL A 172 5.75 -19.10 21.82
C VAL A 172 5.85 -17.57 21.82
N LEU A 173 6.07 -16.98 20.66
CA LEU A 173 6.18 -15.53 20.51
C LEU A 173 4.83 -14.83 20.75
N ALA A 174 3.72 -15.41 20.28
CA ALA A 174 2.36 -14.88 20.41
C ALA A 174 1.89 -14.71 21.87
N GLN A 175 2.47 -15.45 22.81
CA GLN A 175 2.23 -15.23 24.25
C GLN A 175 2.68 -13.84 24.73
N ILE A 176 3.63 -13.23 24.02
CA ILE A 176 4.17 -11.91 24.31
C ILE A 176 3.53 -10.90 23.37
N ALA A 177 3.66 -11.13 22.06
CA ALA A 177 3.11 -10.29 21.01
C ALA A 177 3.06 -11.04 19.67
N HIS A 178 2.34 -10.51 18.68
CA HIS A 178 2.23 -11.15 17.38
C HIS A 178 3.64 -11.39 16.76
N PRO A 179 3.97 -12.60 16.28
CA PRO A 179 5.24 -12.89 15.61
C PRO A 179 5.34 -12.18 14.26
N ARG A 180 6.55 -11.75 13.90
CA ARG A 180 6.79 -10.86 12.75
C ARG A 180 8.16 -11.16 12.11
N LEU A 181 8.18 -11.40 10.81
CA LEU A 181 9.40 -11.46 10.01
C LEU A 181 10.08 -10.10 10.05
N ASN A 182 11.41 -10.14 10.04
CA ASN A 182 12.28 -8.97 10.16
C ASN A 182 12.16 -8.22 11.50
N ALA A 183 11.35 -8.68 12.47
CA ALA A 183 11.32 -8.08 13.80
C ALA A 183 12.55 -8.50 14.62
N SER A 184 12.95 -7.65 15.56
CA SER A 184 14.03 -7.99 16.46
C SER A 184 13.56 -9.05 17.47
N LEU A 185 14.38 -10.08 17.71
CA LEU A 185 14.13 -11.00 18.82
C LEU A 185 14.08 -10.30 20.18
N PHE A 186 14.68 -9.12 20.30
CA PHE A 186 14.62 -8.30 21.50
C PHE A 186 13.23 -7.70 21.77
N ASP A 187 12.30 -7.77 20.82
CA ASP A 187 10.89 -7.40 21.04
C ASP A 187 10.13 -8.46 21.87
N TYR A 188 10.66 -9.69 21.90
CA TYR A 188 10.03 -10.84 22.52
C TYR A 188 10.85 -11.35 23.72
N LEU A 189 12.17 -11.37 23.58
CA LEU A 189 13.10 -11.98 24.54
C LEU A 189 14.05 -10.95 25.16
N GLU A 190 14.42 -11.15 26.42
CA GLU A 190 15.39 -10.30 27.10
C GLU A 190 16.75 -10.27 26.37
N ARG A 191 17.28 -9.06 26.20
CA ARG A 191 18.48 -8.81 25.39
C ARG A 191 19.73 -9.51 25.93
N LYS A 192 20.00 -9.40 27.22
CA LYS A 192 21.25 -9.88 27.81
C LYS A 192 21.42 -11.41 27.72
N PRO A 193 20.44 -12.24 28.14
CA PRO A 193 20.56 -13.69 28.00
C PRO A 193 20.75 -14.15 26.54
N LEU A 194 20.09 -13.49 25.59
CA LEU A 194 20.20 -13.82 24.17
C LEU A 194 21.60 -13.50 23.61
N LEU A 195 22.14 -12.32 23.92
CA LEU A 195 23.49 -11.92 23.52
C LEU A 195 24.56 -12.81 24.14
N ASP A 196 24.46 -13.11 25.43
CA ASP A 196 25.40 -13.99 26.14
C ASP A 196 25.43 -15.40 25.53
N ALA A 197 24.28 -15.90 25.06
CA ALA A 197 24.18 -17.18 24.37
C ALA A 197 24.81 -17.13 22.96
N TYR A 198 24.54 -16.06 22.20
CA TYR A 198 25.10 -15.88 20.85
C TYR A 198 26.62 -15.69 20.87
N GLU A 199 27.17 -14.95 21.83
CA GLU A 199 28.62 -14.82 21.97
C GLU A 199 29.30 -16.17 22.26
N LYS A 200 28.67 -17.02 23.07
CA LYS A 200 29.15 -18.39 23.32
C LYS A 200 29.10 -19.24 22.06
N LEU A 201 28.01 -19.14 21.30
CA LEU A 201 27.82 -19.83 20.02
C LEU A 201 28.93 -19.45 19.03
N ALA A 202 29.16 -18.15 18.85
CA ALA A 202 30.17 -17.62 17.93
C ALA A 202 31.60 -18.03 18.31
N LYS A 203 31.90 -18.19 19.61
CA LYS A 203 33.21 -18.66 20.09
C LYS A 203 33.38 -20.18 19.97
N ALA A 204 32.32 -20.95 20.26
CA ALA A 204 32.41 -22.41 20.34
C ALA A 204 32.17 -23.11 18.99
N GLY A 205 31.37 -22.52 18.10
CA GLY A 205 30.94 -23.15 16.84
C GLY A 205 30.09 -24.42 17.03
N MET A 206 29.51 -24.61 18.22
CA MET A 206 28.72 -25.79 18.61
C MET A 206 27.43 -25.34 19.29
N ASP A 207 26.45 -26.24 19.39
CA ASP A 207 25.18 -26.02 20.08
C ASP A 207 25.37 -25.44 21.50
N VAL A 208 24.62 -24.39 21.82
CA VAL A 208 24.61 -23.73 23.14
C VAL A 208 23.23 -23.86 23.76
N TYR A 209 23.15 -24.45 24.95
CA TYR A 209 21.94 -24.42 25.77
C TYR A 209 21.86 -23.10 26.54
N CYS A 210 20.71 -22.45 26.50
CA CYS A 210 20.45 -21.20 27.18
C CYS A 210 19.05 -21.14 27.80
N THR A 211 18.92 -20.27 28.80
CA THR A 211 17.65 -19.91 29.40
C THR A 211 17.32 -18.49 28.96
N LEU A 212 16.18 -18.31 28.31
CA LEU A 212 15.71 -17.04 27.79
C LEU A 212 14.46 -16.62 28.56
N ALA A 213 14.30 -15.33 28.83
CA ALA A 213 13.11 -14.79 29.47
C ALA A 213 12.35 -13.90 28.49
N SER A 214 11.02 -13.83 28.61
CA SER A 214 10.23 -12.86 27.86
C SER A 214 10.52 -11.43 28.33
N VAL A 215 10.37 -10.44 27.44
CA VAL A 215 10.59 -9.02 27.78
C VAL A 215 9.68 -8.48 28.89
N ASP A 216 8.53 -9.12 29.12
CA ASP A 216 7.61 -8.78 30.21
C ASP A 216 7.93 -9.52 31.52
N GLY A 217 8.96 -10.37 31.52
CA GLY A 217 9.43 -11.16 32.65
C GLY A 217 8.45 -12.25 33.12
N ARG A 218 7.37 -12.52 32.37
CA ARG A 218 6.32 -13.46 32.78
C ARG A 218 6.65 -14.90 32.47
N GLN A 219 7.46 -15.14 31.44
CA GLN A 219 7.79 -16.46 30.94
C GLN A 219 9.30 -16.67 30.88
N THR A 220 9.71 -17.91 31.10
CA THR A 220 11.10 -18.35 30.94
C THR A 220 11.10 -19.60 30.08
N TYR A 221 12.00 -19.65 29.11
CA TYR A 221 12.11 -20.70 28.12
C TYR A 221 13.49 -21.32 28.19
N THR A 222 13.54 -22.65 28.19
CA THR A 222 14.77 -23.39 27.91
C THR A 222 14.89 -23.54 26.41
N ALA A 223 16.02 -23.07 25.86
CA ALA A 223 16.26 -23.08 24.43
C ALA A 223 17.66 -23.61 24.11
N ARG A 224 17.80 -24.10 22.90
CA ARG A 224 19.07 -24.50 22.31
C ARG A 224 19.33 -23.68 21.06
N MET A 225 20.50 -23.05 21.03
CA MET A 225 20.98 -22.24 19.92
C MET A 225 21.97 -23.06 19.09
N LYS A 226 21.77 -23.13 17.77
CA LYS A 226 22.62 -23.85 16.84
C LYS A 226 23.23 -22.92 15.79
N PRO A 227 24.50 -23.13 15.39
CA PRO A 227 25.09 -22.39 14.27
C PRO A 227 24.54 -22.90 12.94
N LEU A 228 24.56 -22.06 11.90
CA LEU A 228 24.04 -22.37 10.56
C LEU A 228 25.13 -22.83 9.58
N GLY A 229 26.19 -23.46 10.08
CA GLY A 229 27.36 -23.82 9.26
C GLY A 229 28.03 -22.58 8.69
N ASP A 230 28.03 -22.44 7.36
CA ASP A 230 28.66 -21.32 6.65
C ASP A 230 27.74 -20.09 6.50
N ALA A 231 26.44 -20.20 6.81
CA ALA A 231 25.50 -19.09 6.71
C ALA A 231 25.56 -18.18 7.96
N PRO A 232 25.42 -16.85 7.80
CA PRO A 232 25.37 -15.94 8.94
C PRO A 232 24.10 -16.17 9.78
N GLY A 233 24.19 -16.03 11.10
CA GLY A 233 23.05 -16.17 12.02
C GLY A 233 23.03 -17.48 12.81
N TYR A 234 21.86 -17.83 13.35
CA TYR A 234 21.68 -18.99 14.21
C TYR A 234 20.24 -19.50 14.17
N MET A 235 20.04 -20.79 14.48
CA MET A 235 18.74 -21.37 14.74
C MET A 235 18.50 -21.44 16.26
N LEU A 236 17.32 -21.05 16.70
CA LEU A 236 16.88 -21.13 18.08
C LEU A 236 15.73 -22.13 18.19
N ILE A 237 15.89 -23.10 19.09
CA ILE A 237 14.97 -24.21 19.30
C ILE A 237 14.48 -24.14 20.75
N PHE A 238 13.17 -24.01 20.99
CA PHE A 238 12.61 -24.05 22.35
C PHE A 238 12.28 -25.50 22.74
N GLU A 239 12.83 -25.99 23.85
CA GLU A 239 12.82 -27.41 24.19
C GLU A 239 11.64 -27.86 25.08
N ASP A 240 10.95 -26.91 25.73
CA ASP A 240 9.88 -27.22 26.70
C ASP A 240 8.70 -26.25 26.62
N SER A 241 8.46 -25.68 25.43
CA SER A 241 7.30 -24.81 25.21
C SER A 241 6.02 -25.64 25.25
N VAL A 242 5.31 -25.60 26.38
CA VAL A 242 4.00 -26.24 26.59
C VAL A 242 2.94 -25.56 25.72
N ALA A 243 3.02 -25.75 24.40
CA ALA A 243 2.03 -25.27 23.47
C ALA A 243 1.13 -26.46 23.11
N ARG A 244 -0.11 -26.44 23.62
CA ARG A 244 -1.13 -27.45 23.27
C ARG A 244 -1.73 -27.05 21.93
N ILE A 245 -1.21 -27.63 20.85
CA ILE A 245 -1.63 -27.31 19.49
C ILE A 245 -2.91 -28.09 19.14
N PRO A 246 -4.00 -27.42 18.72
CA PRO A 246 -5.16 -28.08 18.12
C PRO A 246 -4.77 -28.73 16.77
N PRO A 247 -5.13 -30.00 16.51
CA PRO A 247 -4.65 -30.75 15.34
C PRO A 247 -5.05 -30.18 13.97
N GLU A 248 -6.04 -29.29 13.91
CA GLU A 248 -6.69 -28.80 12.67
C GLU A 248 -6.21 -27.40 12.19
N ALA A 249 -5.31 -26.72 12.91
CA ALA A 249 -4.81 -25.41 12.47
C ALA A 249 -3.86 -25.54 11.27
N ALA A 250 -4.07 -24.75 10.22
CA ALA A 250 -3.18 -24.67 9.07
C ALA A 250 -1.76 -24.26 9.51
N ARG A 251 -0.73 -24.90 8.93
CA ARG A 251 0.66 -24.88 9.42
C ARG A 251 1.64 -24.26 8.42
N PRO A 252 1.58 -22.94 8.15
CA PRO A 252 2.56 -22.33 7.26
C PRO A 252 3.88 -22.06 8.00
N LEU A 253 4.99 -22.51 7.41
CA LEU A 253 6.33 -22.04 7.76
C LEU A 253 6.51 -20.64 7.18
N VAL A 254 6.75 -19.64 8.04
CA VAL A 254 6.90 -18.25 7.61
C VAL A 254 8.37 -17.91 7.54
N TYR A 255 8.85 -17.46 6.38
CA TYR A 255 10.27 -17.19 6.17
C TYR A 255 10.58 -16.20 5.04
N ASP A 256 11.73 -15.53 5.14
CA ASP A 256 12.37 -14.78 4.06
C ASP A 256 13.90 -14.78 4.26
N PHE A 257 14.60 -15.75 3.65
CA PHE A 257 16.05 -15.94 3.85
C PHE A 257 16.90 -14.76 3.38
N ASP A 258 16.40 -13.96 2.44
CA ASP A 258 17.12 -12.78 1.97
C ASP A 258 17.25 -11.71 3.08
N LEU A 259 16.54 -11.87 4.21
CA LEU A 259 16.71 -11.03 5.41
C LEU A 259 18.04 -11.24 6.13
N LEU A 260 18.75 -12.34 5.84
CA LEU A 260 20.10 -12.59 6.38
C LEU A 260 21.12 -11.54 5.93
N ASP A 261 20.93 -11.00 4.73
CA ASP A 261 21.85 -10.05 4.08
C ASP A 261 21.40 -8.58 4.22
N THR A 262 20.32 -8.31 4.97
CA THR A 262 19.74 -6.95 5.05
C THR A 262 20.49 -6.07 6.07
N PRO A 263 21.05 -4.91 5.67
CA PRO A 263 21.72 -4.00 6.59
C PRO A 263 20.70 -3.27 7.49
N GLY A 264 20.98 -3.19 8.80
CA GLY A 264 20.02 -2.76 9.82
C GLY A 264 19.87 -1.24 10.04
N ASP A 265 20.79 -0.42 9.53
CA ASP A 265 21.00 0.95 10.05
C ASP A 265 20.66 2.10 9.06
N GLU A 266 20.13 1.82 7.88
CA GLU A 266 19.77 2.91 6.95
C GLU A 266 18.50 3.65 7.41
N ALA A 267 18.52 4.98 7.29
CA ALA A 267 17.33 5.81 7.52
C ALA A 267 16.21 5.44 6.55
N PHE A 268 14.95 5.38 7.04
CA PHE A 268 13.78 4.95 6.25
C PHE A 268 13.68 5.63 4.88
N GLU A 269 13.97 6.93 4.80
CA GLU A 269 13.90 7.72 3.56
C GLU A 269 14.81 7.19 2.44
N ASN A 270 15.97 6.63 2.78
CA ASN A 270 16.95 6.14 1.81
C ASN A 270 16.75 4.67 1.45
N ARG A 271 15.92 3.94 2.23
CA ARG A 271 15.70 2.52 2.00
C ARG A 271 15.01 2.29 0.65
N PRO A 272 15.48 1.34 -0.16
CA PRO A 272 14.76 0.89 -1.34
C PRO A 272 13.35 0.43 -0.99
N LEU A 273 12.36 0.73 -1.83
CA LEU A 273 10.97 0.30 -1.63
C LEU A 273 10.85 -1.22 -1.47
N SER A 274 11.68 -1.98 -2.17
CA SER A 274 11.75 -3.44 -2.12
C SER A 274 12.35 -4.01 -0.83
N GLN A 275 12.90 -3.17 0.05
CA GLN A 275 13.48 -3.58 1.34
C GLN A 275 12.66 -3.09 2.54
N LEU A 276 11.59 -2.33 2.30
CA LEU A 276 10.71 -1.86 3.35
C LEU A 276 9.78 -2.97 3.83
N CYS A 277 9.47 -2.91 5.13
CA CYS A 277 8.33 -3.59 5.71
C CYS A 277 7.17 -2.59 5.75
N PHE A 278 5.99 -3.04 5.31
CA PHE A 278 4.76 -2.28 5.40
C PHE A 278 3.78 -3.01 6.30
N VAL A 279 3.00 -2.24 7.06
CA VAL A 279 1.79 -2.73 7.74
C VAL A 279 0.63 -2.00 7.12
N VAL A 280 -0.13 -2.74 6.31
CA VAL A 280 -1.31 -2.23 5.63
C VAL A 280 -2.50 -2.50 6.53
N PHE A 281 -3.27 -1.48 6.85
CA PHE A 281 -4.39 -1.62 7.79
C PHE A 281 -5.60 -0.80 7.36
N ASP A 282 -6.73 -1.19 7.92
CA ASP A 282 -8.02 -0.53 7.78
C ASP A 282 -8.78 -0.61 9.13
N THR A 283 -9.72 0.31 9.33
CA THR A 283 -10.58 0.33 10.52
C THR A 283 -12.05 0.45 10.16
N GLU A 284 -12.88 -0.36 10.83
CA GLU A 284 -14.33 -0.16 10.82
C GLU A 284 -14.73 0.66 12.04
N THR A 285 -15.72 1.53 11.87
CA THR A 285 -16.07 2.55 12.86
C THR A 285 -17.58 2.69 13.06
N THR A 286 -17.99 3.27 14.19
CA THR A 286 -19.40 3.59 14.44
C THR A 286 -19.91 4.72 13.54
N GLY A 287 -19.03 5.47 12.87
CA GLY A 287 -19.35 6.57 11.98
C GLY A 287 -18.09 7.30 11.51
N LEU A 288 -18.26 8.35 10.70
CA LEU A 288 -17.17 8.98 9.95
C LEU A 288 -16.48 10.14 10.69
N LEU A 289 -16.80 10.41 11.96
CA LEU A 289 -16.28 11.57 12.68
C LEU A 289 -15.33 11.12 13.81
N PRO A 290 -13.98 11.18 13.61
CA PRO A 290 -13.00 10.74 14.62
C PRO A 290 -13.10 11.41 16.00
N HIS A 291 -13.81 12.53 16.11
CA HIS A 291 -14.00 13.23 17.38
C HIS A 291 -15.27 12.80 18.14
N LYS A 292 -16.16 12.01 17.53
CA LYS A 292 -17.44 11.55 18.11
C LYS A 292 -17.62 10.03 18.03
N ASP A 293 -17.17 9.43 16.94
CA ASP A 293 -17.32 8.01 16.67
C ASP A 293 -16.16 7.20 17.26
N GLU A 294 -16.28 5.88 17.29
CA GLU A 294 -15.29 4.95 17.83
C GLU A 294 -15.00 3.81 16.84
N ILE A 295 -13.82 3.19 16.98
CA ILE A 295 -13.42 2.01 16.21
C ILE A 295 -14.17 0.77 16.73
N VAL A 296 -14.63 -0.08 15.81
CA VAL A 296 -15.29 -1.37 16.10
C VAL A 296 -14.50 -2.57 15.57
N GLN A 297 -13.58 -2.38 14.64
CA GLN A 297 -12.66 -3.43 14.16
C GLN A 297 -11.35 -2.81 13.67
N ILE A 298 -10.24 -3.52 13.85
CA ILE A 298 -8.94 -3.21 13.24
C ILE A 298 -8.49 -4.45 12.47
N GLY A 299 -8.22 -4.29 11.18
CA GLY A 299 -7.67 -5.32 10.30
C GLY A 299 -6.34 -4.85 9.74
N ALA A 300 -5.33 -5.70 9.73
CA ALA A 300 -4.03 -5.37 9.18
C ALA A 300 -3.27 -6.60 8.67
N VAL A 301 -2.41 -6.38 7.68
CA VAL A 301 -1.52 -7.40 7.13
C VAL A 301 -0.12 -6.83 6.95
N ARG A 302 0.90 -7.70 7.04
CA ARG A 302 2.29 -7.31 6.79
C ARG A 302 2.70 -7.60 5.36
N VAL A 303 3.41 -6.65 4.76
CA VAL A 303 4.08 -6.80 3.47
C VAL A 303 5.57 -6.65 3.69
N VAL A 304 6.34 -7.70 3.39
CA VAL A 304 7.80 -7.73 3.53
C VAL A 304 8.39 -7.97 2.16
N LYS A 305 9.32 -7.10 1.75
CA LYS A 305 9.98 -7.17 0.43
C LYS A 305 9.01 -7.27 -0.75
N GLY A 306 7.91 -6.51 -0.68
CA GLY A 306 6.88 -6.48 -1.72
C GLY A 306 6.01 -7.74 -1.79
N ARG A 307 5.99 -8.58 -0.75
CA ARG A 307 5.13 -9.77 -0.65
C ARG A 307 4.28 -9.70 0.61
N ILE A 308 3.00 -10.01 0.50
CA ILE A 308 2.13 -10.20 1.68
C ILE A 308 2.65 -11.43 2.43
N VAL A 309 2.88 -11.30 3.73
CA VAL A 309 3.37 -12.40 4.56
C VAL A 309 2.17 -13.18 5.10
N GLU A 310 2.01 -14.41 4.62
CA GLU A 310 0.98 -15.32 5.12
C GLU A 310 1.16 -15.57 6.62
N GLY A 311 0.07 -15.58 7.38
CA GLY A 311 0.08 -15.74 8.84
C GLY A 311 0.41 -14.47 9.63
N GLU A 312 0.93 -13.41 9.00
CA GLU A 312 1.14 -12.11 9.65
C GLU A 312 -0.05 -11.18 9.42
N GLN A 313 -1.15 -11.51 10.09
CA GLN A 313 -2.41 -10.78 10.02
C GLN A 313 -2.87 -10.40 11.43
N PHE A 314 -3.37 -9.18 11.57
CA PHE A 314 -3.98 -8.70 12.80
C PHE A 314 -5.44 -8.41 12.51
N ASP A 315 -6.35 -9.19 13.10
CA ASP A 315 -7.80 -8.97 12.97
C ASP A 315 -8.42 -9.01 14.36
N THR A 316 -8.99 -7.88 14.79
CA THR A 316 -9.60 -7.78 16.10
C THR A 316 -10.83 -6.89 16.07
N LEU A 317 -11.93 -7.41 16.62
CA LEU A 317 -13.06 -6.58 17.02
C LEU A 317 -12.65 -5.71 18.21
N VAL A 318 -13.26 -4.55 18.30
CA VAL A 318 -13.03 -3.56 19.35
C VAL A 318 -14.36 -3.19 19.97
N ASN A 319 -14.44 -3.22 21.30
CA ASN A 319 -15.60 -2.70 22.02
C ASN A 319 -15.54 -1.16 21.99
N PRO A 320 -16.45 -0.48 21.26
CA PRO A 320 -16.42 0.98 21.14
C PRO A 320 -16.88 1.69 22.43
N GLY A 321 -17.50 0.98 23.38
CA GLY A 321 -18.07 1.57 24.59
C GLY A 321 -19.32 2.43 24.35
N ILE A 322 -19.82 2.46 23.12
CA ILE A 322 -21.03 3.17 22.68
C ILE A 322 -21.86 2.28 21.75
N PRO A 323 -23.19 2.49 21.62
CA PRO A 323 -24.01 1.71 20.69
C PRO A 323 -23.57 1.92 19.24
N ILE A 324 -23.48 0.83 18.47
CA ILE A 324 -23.16 0.89 17.03
C ILE A 324 -24.41 1.30 16.24
N PRO A 325 -24.38 2.39 15.45
CA PRO A 325 -25.51 2.79 14.63
C PRO A 325 -25.90 1.71 13.60
N PRO A 326 -27.20 1.43 13.39
CA PRO A 326 -27.65 0.43 12.42
C PRO A 326 -27.18 0.67 10.98
N ALA A 327 -26.93 1.94 10.61
CA ALA A 327 -26.39 2.31 9.31
C ALA A 327 -24.95 1.77 9.12
N SER A 328 -24.11 1.85 10.16
CA SER A 328 -22.72 1.37 10.14
C SER A 328 -22.70 -0.17 10.12
N THR A 329 -23.48 -0.82 10.99
CA THR A 329 -23.65 -2.29 10.95
C THR A 329 -24.15 -2.80 9.60
N LYS A 330 -24.98 -2.04 8.86
CA LYS A 330 -25.42 -2.43 7.52
C LYS A 330 -24.27 -2.49 6.52
N VAL A 331 -23.24 -1.67 6.69
CA VAL A 331 -22.03 -1.65 5.87
C VAL A 331 -21.11 -2.79 6.31
N HIS A 332 -20.54 -2.67 7.51
CA HIS A 332 -19.42 -3.50 7.97
C HIS A 332 -19.82 -4.79 8.69
N LYS A 333 -21.13 -5.03 8.86
CA LYS A 333 -21.73 -6.25 9.48
C LYS A 333 -21.41 -6.49 10.96
N VAL A 334 -20.54 -5.70 11.59
CA VAL A 334 -20.28 -5.74 13.03
C VAL A 334 -21.48 -5.21 13.83
N SER A 335 -21.92 -5.98 14.82
CA SER A 335 -23.04 -5.66 15.72
C SER A 335 -22.59 -5.50 17.17
N ASP A 336 -23.41 -4.82 18.00
CA ASP A 336 -23.12 -4.65 19.43
C ASP A 336 -22.86 -5.98 20.15
N HIS A 337 -23.57 -7.04 19.76
CA HIS A 337 -23.39 -8.38 20.33
C HIS A 337 -22.00 -8.97 20.05
N MET A 338 -21.44 -8.71 18.85
CA MET A 338 -20.12 -9.24 18.49
C MET A 338 -18.99 -8.57 19.27
N VAL A 339 -19.17 -7.30 19.66
CA VAL A 339 -18.12 -6.50 20.30
C VAL A 339 -18.24 -6.45 21.83
N GLN A 340 -19.27 -7.06 22.42
CA GLN A 340 -19.55 -6.94 23.85
C GLN A 340 -18.36 -7.38 24.74
N ASP A 341 -17.71 -8.49 24.35
CA ASP A 341 -16.58 -9.11 25.06
C ASP A 341 -15.23 -8.80 24.38
N ALA A 342 -15.26 -7.98 23.32
CA ALA A 342 -14.07 -7.58 22.59
C ALA A 342 -13.20 -6.63 23.43
N PRO A 343 -11.87 -6.58 23.18
CA PRO A 343 -10.98 -5.65 23.86
C PRO A 343 -11.40 -4.19 23.60
N ASP A 344 -11.08 -3.31 24.54
CA ASP A 344 -11.22 -1.87 24.33
C ASP A 344 -10.14 -1.35 23.36
N ILE A 345 -10.35 -0.12 22.85
CA ILE A 345 -9.42 0.51 21.92
C ILE A 345 -8.00 0.69 22.49
N VAL A 346 -7.85 0.84 23.82
CA VAL A 346 -6.54 0.96 24.45
C VAL A 346 -5.76 -0.35 24.30
N THR A 347 -6.42 -1.48 24.55
CA THR A 347 -5.81 -2.80 24.45
C THR A 347 -5.56 -3.18 22.99
N ALA A 348 -6.57 -3.03 22.13
CA ALA A 348 -6.47 -3.35 20.70
C ALA A 348 -5.39 -2.49 20.00
N GLY A 349 -5.40 -1.16 20.23
CA GLY A 349 -4.46 -0.25 19.61
C GLY A 349 -3.01 -0.43 20.08
N ARG A 350 -2.77 -0.85 21.34
CA ARG A 350 -1.42 -1.23 21.80
C ARG A 350 -0.88 -2.46 21.08
N LYS A 351 -1.74 -3.46 20.88
CA LYS A 351 -1.37 -4.67 20.13
C LYS A 351 -1.09 -4.34 18.66
N PHE A 352 -1.94 -3.52 18.04
CA PHE A 352 -1.72 -3.04 16.68
C PHE A 352 -0.44 -2.20 16.56
N HIS A 353 -0.17 -1.30 17.51
CA HIS A 353 1.08 -0.53 17.55
C HIS A 353 2.31 -1.44 17.61
N HIS A 354 2.27 -2.49 18.45
CA HIS A 354 3.35 -3.48 18.45
C HIS A 354 3.46 -4.19 17.11
N PHE A 355 2.34 -4.60 16.52
CA PHE A 355 2.32 -5.25 15.20
C PHE A 355 2.97 -4.38 14.11
N ALA A 356 2.76 -3.06 14.21
CA ALA A 356 3.24 -2.06 13.24
C ALA A 356 4.71 -1.62 13.41
N ARG A 357 5.41 -2.00 14.49
CA ARG A 357 6.80 -1.53 14.71
C ARG A 357 7.72 -1.83 13.55
N ASP A 358 8.67 -0.93 13.32
CA ASP A 358 9.71 -1.00 12.28
C ASP A 358 9.17 -1.11 10.86
N ALA A 359 7.91 -0.71 10.65
CA ALA A 359 7.25 -0.71 9.37
C ALA A 359 6.72 0.67 8.99
N VAL A 360 6.53 0.86 7.69
CA VAL A 360 5.70 1.94 7.15
C VAL A 360 4.24 1.54 7.32
N ILE A 361 3.46 2.39 7.99
CA ILE A 361 2.01 2.21 8.07
C ILE A 361 1.38 2.63 6.75
N VAL A 362 0.49 1.81 6.22
CA VAL A 362 -0.21 2.05 4.96
C VAL A 362 -1.71 1.90 5.18
N ALA A 363 -2.49 2.84 4.66
CA ALA A 363 -3.95 2.74 4.63
C ALA A 363 -4.50 3.42 3.37
N HIS A 364 -5.79 3.23 3.11
CA HIS A 364 -6.50 3.88 2.01
C HIS A 364 -7.29 5.07 2.57
N ASN A 365 -6.79 6.30 2.38
CA ASN A 365 -7.16 7.49 3.15
C ASN A 365 -6.65 7.43 4.61
N ALA A 366 -5.34 7.21 4.77
CA ALA A 366 -4.67 7.04 6.05
C ALA A 366 -4.94 8.13 7.11
N PRO A 367 -5.17 9.42 6.79
CA PRO A 367 -5.55 10.41 7.79
C PRO A 367 -6.79 10.05 8.59
N PHE A 368 -7.77 9.37 7.97
CA PHE A 368 -9.01 8.95 8.62
C PHE A 368 -8.73 7.96 9.75
N ASP A 369 -8.16 6.80 9.44
CA ASP A 369 -7.88 5.74 10.42
C ASP A 369 -6.90 6.21 11.49
N MET A 370 -5.85 6.94 11.07
CA MET A 370 -4.85 7.47 11.98
C MET A 370 -5.41 8.51 12.94
N ALA A 371 -6.47 9.25 12.57
CA ALA A 371 -7.10 10.21 13.48
C ALA A 371 -7.74 9.50 14.68
N PHE A 372 -8.41 8.37 14.47
CA PHE A 372 -8.98 7.56 15.55
C PHE A 372 -7.89 7.00 16.47
N LEU A 373 -6.82 6.43 15.91
CA LEU A 373 -5.71 5.88 16.70
C LEU A 373 -4.96 6.96 17.49
N ARG A 374 -4.69 8.11 16.86
CA ARG A 374 -3.98 9.24 17.50
C ARG A 374 -4.78 9.86 18.63
N ARG A 375 -6.13 9.91 18.54
CA ARG A 375 -7.00 10.39 19.61
C ARG A 375 -6.76 9.65 20.92
N HIS A 376 -6.52 8.34 20.85
CA HIS A 376 -6.32 7.48 22.01
C HIS A 376 -4.85 7.26 22.38
N ALA A 377 -3.89 7.85 21.65
CA ALA A 377 -2.45 7.64 21.84
C ALA A 377 -1.99 7.85 23.30
N LYS A 378 -2.49 8.90 23.98
CA LYS A 378 -2.17 9.17 25.39
C LYS A 378 -2.69 8.07 26.34
N ARG A 379 -3.89 7.55 26.08
CA ARG A 379 -4.48 6.44 26.85
C ARG A 379 -3.73 5.13 26.58
N MET A 380 -3.36 4.91 25.33
CA MET A 380 -2.51 3.81 24.88
C MET A 380 -1.07 3.93 25.39
N GLN A 381 -0.61 5.11 25.80
CA GLN A 381 0.81 5.34 26.16
C GLN A 381 1.76 4.93 25.03
N VAL A 382 1.37 5.26 23.79
CA VAL A 382 2.18 5.02 22.59
C VAL A 382 2.36 6.32 21.82
N GLU A 383 3.44 6.40 21.05
CA GLU A 383 3.65 7.44 20.05
C GLU A 383 3.50 6.83 18.66
N TRP A 384 2.77 7.51 17.78
CA TRP A 384 2.59 7.10 16.38
C TRP A 384 3.59 7.85 15.50
N ASP A 385 4.87 7.51 15.66
CA ASP A 385 6.04 8.05 14.94
C ASP A 385 6.35 7.32 13.63
N HIS A 386 5.61 6.24 13.35
CA HIS A 386 5.71 5.46 12.13
C HIS A 386 5.62 6.35 10.87
N PRO A 387 6.44 6.09 9.85
CA PRO A 387 6.23 6.66 8.53
C PRO A 387 4.88 6.17 7.98
N ILE A 388 4.12 7.08 7.34
CA ILE A 388 2.78 6.79 6.81
C ILE A 388 2.81 6.93 5.29
N LEU A 389 2.17 5.99 4.62
CA LEU A 389 1.91 6.02 3.18
C LEU A 389 0.42 5.86 2.91
N ASP A 390 -0.10 6.66 1.99
CA ASP A 390 -1.52 6.64 1.64
C ASP A 390 -1.71 6.12 0.22
N THR A 391 -2.49 5.06 0.06
CA THR A 391 -2.73 4.45 -1.25
C THR A 391 -3.59 5.32 -2.17
N VAL A 392 -4.37 6.27 -1.65
CA VAL A 392 -5.04 7.31 -2.45
C VAL A 392 -4.00 8.19 -3.13
N LEU A 393 -3.00 8.66 -2.37
CA LEU A 393 -1.92 9.47 -2.92
C LEU A 393 -1.04 8.68 -3.88
N LEU A 394 -0.73 7.41 -3.58
CA LEU A 394 -0.03 6.54 -4.52
C LEU A 394 -0.83 6.36 -5.82
N SER A 395 -2.15 6.18 -5.71
CA SER A 395 -3.03 6.09 -6.87
C SER A 395 -3.01 7.38 -7.68
N ALA A 396 -3.02 8.56 -7.04
CA ALA A 396 -2.93 9.84 -7.73
C ALA A 396 -1.58 10.02 -8.43
N VAL A 397 -0.49 9.63 -7.77
CA VAL A 397 0.86 9.65 -8.36
C VAL A 397 0.90 8.77 -9.60
N LEU A 398 0.41 7.53 -9.52
CA LEU A 398 0.54 6.55 -10.60
C LEU A 398 -0.45 6.76 -11.75
N PHE A 399 -1.70 7.10 -11.44
CA PHE A 399 -2.82 7.12 -12.39
C PHE A 399 -3.33 8.52 -12.73
N GLY A 400 -2.88 9.56 -12.01
CA GLY A 400 -3.30 10.95 -12.18
C GLY A 400 -4.36 11.37 -11.16
N ALA A 401 -4.27 12.60 -10.67
CA ALA A 401 -5.12 13.13 -9.59
C ALA A 401 -6.60 13.35 -9.98
N SER A 402 -6.92 13.30 -11.27
CA SER A 402 -8.29 13.46 -11.76
C SER A 402 -9.09 12.15 -11.78
N GLU A 403 -8.46 11.04 -11.46
CA GLU A 403 -9.11 9.73 -11.46
C GLU A 403 -9.93 9.51 -10.19
N THR A 404 -10.86 8.55 -10.24
CA THR A 404 -11.48 8.04 -9.03
C THR A 404 -10.47 7.21 -8.25
N HIS A 405 -10.31 7.55 -6.97
CA HIS A 405 -9.31 6.97 -6.07
C HIS A 405 -9.92 6.21 -4.89
N THR A 406 -11.17 5.78 -4.97
CA THR A 406 -11.76 4.82 -4.02
C THR A 406 -11.06 3.47 -4.10
N LEU A 407 -11.09 2.67 -3.03
CA LEU A 407 -10.48 1.34 -3.01
C LEU A 407 -11.00 0.46 -4.15
N ASP A 408 -12.32 0.46 -4.40
CA ASP A 408 -12.95 -0.27 -5.50
C ASP A 408 -12.33 0.07 -6.86
N ALA A 409 -12.28 1.36 -7.21
CA ALA A 409 -11.69 1.83 -8.46
C ALA A 409 -10.20 1.51 -8.57
N LEU A 410 -9.47 1.51 -7.45
CA LEU A 410 -8.06 1.11 -7.43
C LEU A 410 -7.91 -0.40 -7.66
N CYS A 411 -8.71 -1.22 -6.99
CA CYS A 411 -8.72 -2.67 -7.13
C CYS A 411 -9.12 -3.09 -8.55
N GLU A 412 -10.18 -2.50 -9.11
CA GLU A 412 -10.60 -2.73 -10.49
C GLU A 412 -9.46 -2.43 -11.48
N ARG A 413 -8.84 -1.24 -11.35
CA ARG A 413 -7.75 -0.80 -12.23
C ARG A 413 -6.53 -1.72 -12.15
N LEU A 414 -6.26 -2.26 -10.97
CA LEU A 414 -5.14 -3.15 -10.70
C LEU A 414 -5.47 -4.63 -10.87
N GLY A 415 -6.72 -5.01 -11.19
CA GLY A 415 -7.15 -6.41 -11.28
C GLY A 415 -7.04 -7.18 -9.96
N VAL A 416 -7.32 -6.51 -8.84
CA VAL A 416 -7.41 -7.09 -7.49
C VAL A 416 -8.87 -7.48 -7.25
N GLU A 417 -9.11 -8.75 -6.91
CA GLU A 417 -10.44 -9.26 -6.61
C GLU A 417 -10.65 -9.31 -5.10
N ILE A 418 -11.74 -8.72 -4.61
CA ILE A 418 -12.13 -8.78 -3.20
C ILE A 418 -13.32 -9.73 -3.10
N PRO A 419 -13.20 -10.87 -2.38
CA PRO A 419 -14.35 -11.72 -2.13
C PRO A 419 -15.45 -10.93 -1.42
N GLU A 420 -16.69 -11.03 -1.91
CA GLU A 420 -17.84 -10.28 -1.36
C GLU A 420 -18.04 -10.54 0.16
N THR A 421 -17.66 -11.72 0.65
CA THR A 421 -17.73 -12.09 2.06
C THR A 421 -16.71 -11.39 2.95
N LEU A 422 -15.61 -10.90 2.39
CA LEU A 422 -14.56 -10.17 3.10
C LEU A 422 -14.69 -8.65 2.89
N ARG A 423 -15.52 -8.22 1.94
CA ARG A 423 -15.73 -6.81 1.63
C ARG A 423 -16.38 -6.06 2.78
N HIS A 424 -15.92 -4.84 3.05
CA HIS A 424 -16.37 -4.05 4.21
C HIS A 424 -16.13 -4.79 5.53
N THR A 425 -15.03 -5.51 5.59
CA THR A 425 -14.44 -5.92 6.85
C THR A 425 -13.07 -5.30 6.90
N ALA A 426 -12.63 -4.88 8.08
CA ALA A 426 -11.32 -4.23 8.22
C ALA A 426 -10.18 -5.12 7.67
N LEU A 427 -10.26 -6.44 7.88
CA LEU A 427 -9.24 -7.36 7.36
C LEU A 427 -9.31 -7.48 5.83
N GLY A 428 -10.50 -7.62 5.25
CA GLY A 428 -10.66 -7.74 3.80
C GLY A 428 -10.19 -6.50 3.05
N ASP A 429 -10.54 -5.31 3.56
CA ASP A 429 -10.14 -4.04 2.95
C ASP A 429 -8.63 -3.79 3.14
N ALA A 430 -8.04 -4.20 4.26
CA ALA A 430 -6.59 -4.19 4.46
C ALA A 430 -5.84 -5.14 3.50
N VAL A 431 -6.35 -6.35 3.27
CA VAL A 431 -5.80 -7.32 2.30
C VAL A 431 -5.86 -6.75 0.88
N ALA A 432 -7.02 -6.21 0.47
CA ALA A 432 -7.20 -5.60 -0.84
C ALA A 432 -6.25 -4.42 -1.05
N THR A 433 -6.11 -3.57 -0.03
CA THR A 433 -5.15 -2.45 -0.02
C THR A 433 -3.71 -2.94 -0.12
N ALA A 434 -3.37 -4.06 0.53
CA ALA A 434 -2.03 -4.64 0.47
C ALA A 434 -1.70 -5.23 -0.90
N GLU A 435 -2.66 -5.92 -1.53
CA GLU A 435 -2.50 -6.39 -2.91
C GLU A 435 -2.32 -5.21 -3.88
N ALA A 436 -3.13 -4.17 -3.73
CA ALA A 436 -2.98 -2.95 -4.50
C ALA A 436 -1.59 -2.32 -4.30
N LEU A 437 -1.11 -2.21 -3.05
CA LEU A 437 0.22 -1.72 -2.72
C LEU A 437 1.30 -2.54 -3.43
N VAL A 438 1.26 -3.87 -3.30
CA VAL A 438 2.24 -4.78 -3.92
C VAL A 438 2.31 -4.60 -5.43
N ARG A 439 1.17 -4.42 -6.10
CA ARG A 439 1.13 -4.13 -7.55
C ARG A 439 1.64 -2.72 -7.88
N MET A 440 1.43 -1.73 -7.01
CA MET A 440 1.92 -0.35 -7.22
C MET A 440 3.43 -0.19 -7.00
N LEU A 441 4.06 -0.94 -6.09
CA LEU A 441 5.50 -0.84 -5.79
C LEU A 441 6.41 -0.93 -7.04
N PRO A 442 6.30 -1.94 -7.92
CA PRO A 442 7.12 -2.01 -9.13
C PRO A 442 6.77 -0.91 -10.15
N MET A 443 5.52 -0.44 -10.17
CA MET A 443 5.11 0.68 -11.03
C MET A 443 5.76 2.00 -10.59
N LEU A 444 5.88 2.24 -9.28
CA LEU A 444 6.58 3.39 -8.71
C LEU A 444 8.08 3.35 -9.08
N ALA A 445 8.71 2.19 -8.91
CA ALA A 445 10.10 1.97 -9.30
C ALA A 445 10.33 2.24 -10.79
N ALA A 446 9.40 1.83 -11.66
CA ALA A 446 9.44 2.10 -13.10
C ALA A 446 9.28 3.60 -13.46
N ARG A 447 8.69 4.42 -12.59
CA ARG A 447 8.70 5.90 -12.72
C ARG A 447 9.95 6.55 -12.12
N GLY A 448 10.91 5.77 -11.65
CA GLY A 448 12.17 6.26 -11.09
C GLY A 448 12.13 6.51 -9.58
N MET A 449 11.00 6.27 -8.91
CA MET A 449 10.89 6.36 -7.45
C MET A 449 11.38 5.05 -6.83
N ARG A 450 12.64 5.01 -6.39
CA ARG A 450 13.28 3.77 -5.92
C ARG A 450 13.36 3.68 -4.41
N THR A 451 13.35 4.82 -3.73
CA THR A 451 13.45 4.92 -2.27
C THR A 451 12.13 5.40 -1.66
N PHE A 452 11.98 5.21 -0.34
CA PHE A 452 10.83 5.77 0.38
C PHE A 452 10.76 7.31 0.25
N GLY A 453 11.90 7.98 0.33
CA GLY A 453 12.01 9.44 0.22
C GLY A 453 11.51 9.96 -1.12
N ASP A 454 11.83 9.27 -2.22
CA ASP A 454 11.32 9.61 -3.55
C ASP A 454 9.78 9.59 -3.59
N VAL A 455 9.18 8.54 -3.02
CA VAL A 455 7.72 8.37 -2.99
C VAL A 455 7.07 9.46 -2.14
N ILE A 456 7.60 9.74 -0.95
CA ILE A 456 7.06 10.78 -0.06
C ILE A 456 7.18 12.17 -0.67
N ALA A 457 8.27 12.46 -1.38
CA ALA A 457 8.44 13.73 -2.08
C ALA A 457 7.37 13.93 -3.16
N GLU A 458 6.99 12.86 -3.87
CA GLU A 458 5.97 12.92 -4.91
C GLU A 458 4.54 13.00 -4.35
N THR A 459 4.21 12.18 -3.35
CA THR A 459 2.87 12.16 -2.73
C THR A 459 2.51 13.50 -2.07
N ARG A 460 3.49 14.23 -1.52
CA ARG A 460 3.30 15.59 -0.97
C ARG A 460 2.70 16.58 -1.98
N LYS A 461 2.94 16.39 -3.28
CA LYS A 461 2.36 17.26 -4.33
C LYS A 461 0.84 17.08 -4.47
N HIS A 462 0.32 15.96 -3.99
CA HIS A 462 -1.09 15.56 -4.09
C HIS A 462 -1.86 15.66 -2.76
N GLY A 463 -1.25 16.19 -1.70
CA GLY A 463 -1.83 16.19 -0.34
C GLY A 463 -3.24 16.82 -0.23
N ARG A 464 -3.59 17.77 -1.11
CA ARG A 464 -4.94 18.37 -1.15
C ARG A 464 -6.06 17.36 -1.40
N LEU A 465 -5.78 16.24 -2.08
CA LEU A 465 -6.79 15.21 -2.32
C LEU A 465 -7.33 14.62 -1.01
N LEU A 466 -6.51 14.54 0.03
CA LEU A 466 -6.95 14.05 1.32
C LEU A 466 -7.80 15.07 2.08
N GLU A 467 -7.62 16.37 1.82
CA GLU A 467 -8.48 17.41 2.40
C GLU A 467 -9.89 17.39 1.77
N ASP A 468 -9.98 17.05 0.48
CA ASP A 468 -11.27 16.99 -0.24
C ASP A 468 -12.07 15.70 0.08
N LEU A 469 -11.39 14.65 0.57
CA LEU A 469 -12.00 13.36 0.91
C LEU A 469 -12.50 13.26 2.35
N ASN A 470 -11.96 14.07 3.26
CA ASN A 470 -12.28 14.09 4.70
C ASN A 470 -13.20 15.26 5.05
#